data_AF-A0A9X9LWM9-F1
#
_entry.id   AF-A0A9X9LWM9-F1
#
_cell.length_a   1.000
_cell.length_b   1.000
_cell.length_c   1.000
_cell.angle_alpha   90.00
_cell.angle_beta   90.00
_cell.angle_gamma   90.00
#
_symmetry.space_group_name_H-M   'P 1'
#
loop_
_entity.id
_entity.type
_entity.pdbx_description
1 polymer ?
#
loop_
_entity_poly.entity_id
_entity_poly.type
_entity_poly.pdbx_seq_one_letter_code
_entity_poly.pdbx_strand_id
1 'polypeptide(L)'
;MFSRPFGKHRVVPLATNIQIYKKGDTVDIKGMSTVQTGMPHKCYHGRTGRVYHGSQRATGTAVNKQVKGRSLAKRTDGRSEHVKYSKSRDSLPKRLKENDQRKKKSL
;
A
#
# COMPACT_ATOMS: atom_id res chain seq x y z
N MET A 1 -0.36 -10.41 15.35
CA MET A 1 -0.39 -9.90 13.95
C MET A 1 -0.22 -8.37 13.89
N PHE A 2 -0.93 -7.61 14.73
CA PHE A 2 -0.87 -6.14 14.78
C PHE A 2 0.13 -5.57 15.79
N SER A 3 0.79 -6.43 16.59
CA SER A 3 1.84 -6.03 17.51
C SER A 3 3.02 -5.37 16.80
N ARG A 4 3.67 -4.42 17.47
CA ARG A 4 4.89 -3.80 16.94
C ARG A 4 6.10 -4.70 17.19
N PRO A 5 7.08 -4.67 16.27
CA PRO A 5 8.32 -5.41 16.48
C PRO A 5 9.13 -4.81 17.63
N PHE A 6 10.03 -5.61 18.18
CA PHE A 6 10.95 -5.20 19.24
C PHE A 6 11.70 -3.91 18.86
N GLY A 7 11.91 -3.03 19.85
CA GLY A 7 12.55 -1.72 19.64
C GLY A 7 11.71 -0.66 18.91
N LYS A 8 10.52 -0.99 18.38
CA LYS A 8 9.68 -0.05 17.62
C LYS A 8 8.39 0.37 18.34
N HIS A 9 8.28 0.22 19.66
CA HIS A 9 7.06 0.57 20.42
C HIS A 9 6.83 2.08 20.60
N ARG A 10 7.82 2.91 20.25
CA ARG A 10 7.81 4.36 20.41
C ARG A 10 6.82 5.06 19.46
N VAL A 11 6.74 6.38 19.60
CA VAL A 11 5.97 7.31 18.75
C VAL A 11 6.17 7.00 17.26
N VAL A 12 5.09 7.09 16.49
CA VAL A 12 5.11 6.82 15.06
C VAL A 12 5.88 7.91 14.30
N PRO A 13 6.70 7.52 13.31
CA PRO A 13 7.15 8.31 12.19
C PRO A 13 6.34 9.54 11.80
N LEU A 14 6.80 10.80 11.98
CA LEU A 14 6.12 11.91 11.29
C LEU A 14 6.11 11.70 9.76
N ALA A 15 7.18 11.11 9.23
CA ALA A 15 7.29 10.72 7.83
C ALA A 15 6.19 9.74 7.37
N THR A 16 5.63 8.91 8.26
CA THR A 16 4.54 7.99 7.90
C THR A 16 3.24 8.74 7.65
N ASN A 17 2.98 9.82 8.40
CA ASN A 17 1.76 10.61 8.25
C ASN A 17 1.78 11.52 7.02
N ILE A 18 2.96 12.02 6.64
CA ILE A 18 3.15 12.98 5.55
C ILE A 18 3.25 12.29 4.17
N GLN A 19 3.27 10.95 4.13
CA GLN A 19 3.32 10.21 2.87
C GLN A 19 2.10 10.51 1.99
N ILE A 20 2.38 11.07 0.81
CA ILE A 20 1.39 11.38 -0.22
C ILE A 20 1.11 10.10 -0.98
N TYR A 21 -0.16 9.72 -1.14
CA TYR A 21 -0.60 8.59 -1.97
C TYR A 21 -1.45 9.10 -3.14
N LYS A 22 -1.17 8.64 -4.35
CA LYS A 22 -1.93 9.00 -5.56
C LYS A 22 -2.79 7.84 -6.01
N LYS A 23 -3.87 8.15 -6.74
CA LYS A 23 -4.73 7.14 -7.37
C LYS A 23 -3.90 6.27 -8.32
N GLY A 24 -4.08 4.96 -8.26
CA GLY A 24 -3.36 3.99 -9.09
C GLY A 24 -2.04 3.48 -8.51
N ASP A 25 -1.54 4.09 -7.44
CA ASP A 25 -0.34 3.62 -6.75
C ASP A 25 -0.55 2.22 -6.16
N THR A 26 0.53 1.44 -6.13
CA THR A 26 0.53 0.07 -5.60
C THR A 26 0.99 0.10 -4.15
N VAL A 27 0.10 -0.30 -3.25
CA VAL A 27 0.28 -0.14 -1.80
C VAL A 27 0.00 -1.43 -1.07
N ASP A 28 0.72 -1.63 0.04
CA ASP A 28 0.57 -2.75 0.95
C ASP A 28 -0.17 -2.30 2.22
N ILE A 29 -1.14 -3.09 2.65
CA ILE A 29 -1.88 -2.85 3.88
C ILE A 29 -1.14 -3.53 5.04
N LYS A 30 -0.68 -2.74 6.01
CA LYS A 30 -0.01 -3.22 7.23
C LYS A 30 -0.51 -2.45 8.45
N GLY A 31 -1.43 -3.05 9.20
CA GLY A 31 -1.94 -2.49 10.45
C GLY A 31 -0.83 -2.32 11.50
N MET A 32 -0.88 -1.19 12.21
CA MET A 32 0.07 -0.82 13.27
C MET A 32 -0.71 -0.64 14.57
N SER A 33 -0.31 -1.29 15.67
CA SER A 33 -1.08 -1.22 16.93
C SER A 33 -1.08 0.15 17.62
N THR A 34 -0.10 1.03 17.34
CA THR A 34 -0.01 2.35 17.99
C THR A 34 -1.18 3.27 17.61
N VAL A 35 -1.73 3.10 16.40
CA VAL A 35 -2.89 3.87 15.93
C VAL A 35 -4.05 2.89 15.81
N GLN A 36 -5.11 3.09 16.59
CA GLN A 36 -6.26 2.20 16.59
C GLN A 36 -7.33 2.62 15.58
N THR A 37 -7.40 3.92 15.29
CA THR A 37 -8.43 4.49 14.40
C THR A 37 -8.14 4.13 12.95
N GLY A 38 -9.15 3.64 12.23
CA GLY A 38 -9.01 3.26 10.82
C GLY A 38 -8.09 2.04 10.60
N MET A 39 -7.93 1.21 11.63
CA MET A 39 -7.22 -0.07 11.52
C MET A 39 -7.90 -1.00 10.51
N PRO A 40 -7.14 -1.63 9.62
CA PRO A 40 -7.69 -2.62 8.70
C PRO A 40 -8.04 -3.92 9.43
N HIS A 41 -9.08 -4.60 8.97
CA HIS A 41 -9.40 -5.94 9.48
C HIS A 41 -8.27 -6.94 9.15
N LYS A 42 -8.05 -7.92 10.05
CA LYS A 42 -6.95 -8.92 9.96
C LYS A 42 -6.82 -9.61 8.60
N CYS A 43 -7.93 -9.81 7.89
CA CYS A 43 -7.94 -10.49 6.59
C CYS A 43 -7.29 -9.69 5.45
N TYR A 44 -7.09 -8.38 5.62
CA TYR A 44 -6.43 -7.50 4.65
C TYR A 44 -4.97 -7.22 4.98
N HIS A 45 -4.52 -7.57 6.19
CA HIS A 45 -3.13 -7.35 6.60
C HIS A 45 -2.17 -8.19 5.74
N GLY A 46 -1.19 -7.53 5.15
CA GLY A 46 -0.23 -8.12 4.22
C GLY A 46 -0.74 -8.25 2.79
N ARG A 47 -1.96 -7.78 2.46
CA ARG A 47 -2.42 -7.74 1.07
C ARG A 47 -1.95 -6.46 0.39
N THR A 48 -1.55 -6.62 -0.87
CA THR A 48 -1.26 -5.52 -1.79
C THR A 48 -2.52 -5.15 -2.55
N GLY A 49 -2.71 -3.86 -2.80
CA GLY A 49 -3.82 -3.34 -3.58
C GLY A 49 -3.43 -2.08 -4.35
N ARG A 50 -4.42 -1.51 -5.03
CA ARG A 50 -4.27 -0.23 -5.73
C ARG A 50 -5.10 0.84 -5.05
N VAL A 51 -4.54 2.04 -4.93
CA VAL A 51 -5.26 3.19 -4.40
C VAL A 51 -6.37 3.60 -5.37
N TYR A 52 -7.61 3.69 -4.88
CA TYR A 52 -8.76 4.13 -5.68
C TYR A 52 -9.17 5.58 -5.39
N HIS A 53 -9.02 6.02 -4.14
CA HIS A 53 -9.16 7.42 -3.76
C HIS A 53 -8.30 7.74 -2.53
N GLY A 54 -8.00 9.02 -2.34
CA GLY A 54 -7.35 9.56 -1.15
C GLY A 54 -8.30 10.52 -0.44
N SER A 55 -8.34 10.45 0.89
CA SER A 55 -8.98 11.38 1.79
C SER A 55 -7.91 12.09 2.63
N GLN A 56 -8.29 13.10 3.42
CA GLN A 56 -7.35 13.93 4.19
C GLN A 56 -6.43 13.12 5.13
N ARG A 57 -6.95 12.04 5.74
CA ARG A 57 -6.22 11.20 6.71
C ARG A 57 -6.25 9.71 6.38
N ALA A 58 -6.90 9.34 5.29
CA ALA A 58 -7.14 7.95 4.94
C ALA A 58 -6.95 7.71 3.44
N THR A 59 -6.58 6.48 3.11
CA THR A 59 -6.36 6.05 1.74
C THR A 59 -7.27 4.87 1.46
N GLY A 60 -8.12 5.04 0.46
CA GLY A 60 -8.96 3.96 -0.03
C GLY A 60 -8.15 3.05 -0.94
N THR A 61 -8.09 1.77 -0.58
CA THR A 61 -7.37 0.75 -1.35
C THR A 61 -8.33 -0.33 -1.86
N ALA A 62 -8.24 -0.65 -3.15
CA ALA A 62 -8.90 -1.78 -3.77
C ALA A 62 -8.00 -3.02 -3.67
N VAL A 63 -8.46 -4.04 -2.97
CA VAL A 63 -7.73 -5.28 -2.67
C VAL A 63 -8.54 -6.47 -3.13
N ASN A 64 -7.87 -7.45 -3.73
CA ASN A 64 -8.50 -8.72 -4.06
C ASN A 64 -8.55 -9.61 -2.80
N LYS A 65 -9.76 -9.94 -2.35
CA LYS A 65 -10.01 -10.87 -1.24
C LYS A 65 -10.58 -12.17 -1.79
N GLN A 66 -9.99 -13.29 -1.41
CA GLN A 66 -10.56 -14.61 -1.74
C GLN A 66 -11.66 -14.94 -0.72
N VAL A 67 -12.84 -15.31 -1.21
CA VAL A 67 -13.99 -15.68 -0.39
C VAL A 67 -14.62 -16.93 -0.98
N LYS A 68 -14.55 -18.06 -0.26
CA LYS A 68 -15.17 -19.34 -0.65
C LYS A 68 -14.92 -19.72 -2.13
N GLY A 69 -13.66 -19.64 -2.58
CA GLY A 69 -13.24 -20.06 -3.92
C GLY A 69 -13.20 -18.96 -5.00
N ARG A 70 -13.83 -17.80 -4.79
CA ARG A 70 -13.79 -16.68 -5.76
C ARG A 70 -12.96 -15.50 -5.26
N SER A 71 -12.28 -14.81 -6.18
CA SER A 71 -11.60 -13.54 -5.91
C SER A 71 -12.58 -12.38 -6.07
N LEU A 72 -12.75 -11.59 -5.02
CA LEU A 72 -13.60 -10.41 -5.01
C LEU A 72 -12.74 -9.17 -4.84
N ALA A 73 -12.88 -8.20 -5.74
CA ALA A 73 -12.32 -6.87 -5.56
C ALA A 73 -13.12 -6.14 -4.46
N LYS A 74 -12.50 -5.98 -3.29
CA LYS A 74 -13.08 -5.26 -2.16
C LYS A 74 -12.37 -3.93 -1.98
N ARG A 75 -13.15 -2.87 -1.79
CA ARG A 75 -12.64 -1.55 -1.43
C ARG A 75 -12.59 -1.47 0.10
N THR A 76 -11.44 -1.08 0.63
CA THR A 76 -11.23 -0.93 2.06
C THR A 76 -10.54 0.40 2.29
N ASP A 77 -11.04 1.14 3.26
CA ASP A 77 -10.46 2.42 3.66
C ASP A 77 -9.70 2.20 4.96
N GLY A 78 -8.45 2.66 4.97
CA GLY A 78 -7.59 2.62 6.14
C GLY A 78 -6.83 3.93 6.25
N ARG A 79 -6.40 4.29 7.46
CA ARG A 79 -5.55 5.47 7.60
C ARG A 79 -4.18 5.28 6.97
N SER A 80 -3.51 6.39 6.65
CA SER A 80 -2.18 6.39 6.03
C SER A 80 -1.11 5.70 6.89
N GLU A 81 -1.25 5.63 8.22
CA GLU A 81 -0.29 4.93 9.09
C GLU A 81 -0.30 3.40 8.88
N HIS A 82 -1.39 2.88 8.32
CA HIS A 82 -1.57 1.46 8.05
C HIS A 82 -1.33 1.09 6.59
N VAL A 83 -0.96 2.04 5.75
CA VAL A 83 -0.67 1.86 4.33
C VAL A 83 0.81 2.09 4.11
N LYS A 84 1.42 1.32 3.21
CA LYS A 84 2.82 1.47 2.80
C LYS A 84 2.94 1.38 1.29
N TYR A 85 3.89 2.09 0.73
CA TYR A 85 4.27 1.89 -0.67
C TYR A 85 4.85 0.50 -0.89
N SER A 86 4.34 -0.20 -1.91
CA SER A 86 4.87 -1.50 -2.32
C SER A 86 6.00 -1.31 -3.34
N LYS A 87 7.18 -1.86 -3.02
CA LYS A 87 8.35 -1.82 -3.93
C LYS A 87 8.25 -2.83 -5.08
N SER A 88 7.23 -3.70 -5.06
CA SER A 88 7.03 -4.75 -6.07
C SER A 88 6.93 -4.21 -7.49
N ARG A 89 6.38 -3.00 -7.66
CA ARG A 89 6.17 -2.37 -8.96
C ARG A 89 7.36 -1.54 -9.45
N ASP A 90 8.29 -1.14 -8.59
CA ASP A 90 9.32 -0.14 -8.92
C ASP A 90 10.30 -0.57 -10.02
N SER A 91 10.53 -1.88 -10.17
CA SER A 91 11.47 -2.43 -11.15
C SER A 91 10.92 -2.38 -12.59
N LEU A 92 9.61 -2.48 -12.77
CA LEU A 92 8.97 -2.54 -14.09
C LEU A 92 9.10 -1.21 -14.86
N PRO A 93 8.72 -0.04 -14.30
CA PRO A 93 8.90 1.24 -14.99
C PRO A 93 10.35 1.53 -15.35
N LYS A 94 11.31 1.15 -14.49
CA LYS A 94 12.74 1.33 -14.75
C LYS A 94 13.18 0.54 -15.98
N ARG A 95 12.82 -0.75 -16.04
CA ARG A 95 13.11 -1.63 -17.18
C ARG A 95 12.44 -1.15 -18.46
N LEU A 96 11.19 -0.71 -18.38
CA LEU A 96 10.47 -0.16 -19.55
C LEU A 96 11.20 1.07 -20.10
N LYS A 97 11.60 2.00 -19.22
CA LYS A 97 12.36 3.19 -19.61
C LYS A 97 13.71 2.85 -20.25
N GLU A 98 14.45 1.89 -19.70
CA GLU A 98 15.71 1.43 -20.27
C GLU A 98 15.51 0.78 -21.65
N ASN A 99 14.47 -0.05 -21.79
CA ASN A 99 14.14 -0.69 -23.07
C ASN A 99 13.74 0.33 -24.13
N ASP A 100 12.96 1.35 -23.78
CA ASP A 100 12.57 2.42 -24.70
C ASP A 100 13.79 3.24 -25.15
N GLN A 101 14.74 3.50 -24.24
CA GLN A 101 16.00 4.15 -24.60
C GLN A 101 16.85 3.30 -25.54
N ARG A 102 16.92 1.98 -25.32
CA ARG A 102 17.64 1.06 -26.22
C ARG A 102 17.00 1.05 -27.61
N LYS A 103 15.66 0.97 -27.70
CA LYS A 103 14.92 1.01 -28.97
C LYS A 103 15.14 2.32 -29.74
N LYS A 104 15.17 3.46 -29.03
CA LYS A 104 15.43 4.77 -29.65
C LYS A 104 16.87 4.95 -30.15
N LYS A 105 17.84 4.19 -29.62
CA LYS A 105 19.24 4.23 -30.08
C LYS A 105 19.50 3.27 -31.25
N SER A 106 18.69 2.22 -31.38
CA SER A 106 18.79 1.25 -32.48
C SER A 106 18.04 1.66 -33.74
N LEU A 107 17.13 2.63 -33.61
CA LEU A 107 16.47 3.35 -34.72
C LEU A 107 17.31 4.57 -35.07
#